data_AF-A0A536V9C9-F1
#
_entry.id   AF-A0A536V9C9-F1
#
_cell.length_a   1.000
_cell.length_b   1.000
_cell.length_c   1.000
_cell.angle_alpha   90.00
_cell.angle_beta   90.00
_cell.angle_gamma   90.00
#
_symmetry.space_group_name_H-M   'P 1'
#
loop_
_entity.id
_entity.type
_entity.pdbx_description
1 polymer ?
#
loop_
_entity_poly.entity_id
_entity_poly.type
_entity_poly.pdbx_seq_one_letter_code
_entity_poly.pdbx_strand_id
1 'polypeptide(L)' 'MKRCLALLLWALSAACAAAGMRGVAVTEERIALVIGNAAYRNDPLDNPVNDARLIAKSLQQSGFAVTLRENLDRTALL' A
#
# COMPACT_ATOMS: atom_id res chain seq x y z
N MET A 1 -29.00 17.99 -46.65
CA MET A 1 -28.95 18.67 -45.33
C MET A 1 -29.41 17.78 -44.17
N LYS A 2 -30.53 17.05 -44.27
CA LYS A 2 -31.07 16.20 -43.17
C LYS A 2 -30.20 14.98 -42.81
N ARG A 3 -29.44 14.45 -43.78
CA ARG A 3 -28.52 13.29 -43.59
C ARG A 3 -27.22 13.64 -42.88
N CYS A 4 -26.66 14.85 -43.05
CA CYS A 4 -25.51 15.32 -42.27
C CYS A 4 -25.87 15.57 -40.80
N LEU A 5 -27.09 16.09 -40.55
CA LEU A 5 -27.57 16.34 -39.19
C LEU A 5 -27.74 15.02 -38.40
N ALA A 6 -28.22 13.96 -39.05
CA ALA A 6 -28.34 12.63 -38.45
C ALA A 6 -26.98 11.98 -38.15
N LEU A 7 -25.97 12.17 -39.00
CA LEU A 7 -24.61 11.68 -38.78
C LEU A 7 -23.89 12.43 -37.64
N LEU A 8 -24.12 13.73 -37.51
CA LEU A 8 -23.64 14.55 -36.39
C LEU A 8 -24.26 14.12 -35.05
N LEU A 9 -25.56 13.80 -35.04
CA LEU A 9 -26.27 13.31 -33.85
C LEU A 9 -25.82 11.91 -33.41
N TRP A 10 -25.44 11.04 -34.35
CA TRP A 10 -24.94 9.69 -34.05
C TRP A 10 -23.48 9.71 -33.53
N ALA A 11 -22.65 10.61 -34.07
CA ALA A 11 -21.28 10.82 -33.56
C ALA A 11 -21.27 11.39 -32.13
N LEU A 12 -22.23 12.25 -31.79
CA LEU A 12 -22.32 12.87 -30.46
C LEU A 12 -22.77 11.87 -29.37
N SER A 13 -23.55 10.86 -29.74
CA SER A 13 -24.04 9.83 -28.80
C SER A 13 -22.96 8.76 -28.49
N ALA A 14 -22.03 8.51 -29.41
CA ALA A 14 -20.90 7.60 -29.17
C ALA A 14 -19.84 8.19 -28.20
N ALA A 15 -19.68 9.52 -28.17
CA ALA A 15 -18.71 10.18 -27.29
C ALA A 15 -19.11 10.16 -25.81
N CYS A 16 -20.42 10.06 -25.51
CA CYS A 16 -20.92 10.07 -24.13
C CYS A 16 -20.81 8.71 -23.43
N ALA A 17 -20.69 7.61 -24.18
CA ALA A 17 -20.63 6.25 -23.62
C ALA A 17 -19.23 5.83 -23.13
N ALA A 18 -18.17 6.56 -23.49
CA ALA A 18 -16.79 6.23 -23.12
C ALA A 18 -16.32 6.87 -21.81
N ALA A 19 -17.11 7.77 -21.22
CA ALA A 19 -16.88 8.29 -19.88
C ALA A 19 -17.37 7.26 -18.84
N GLY A 20 -16.80 6.05 -18.86
CA GLY A 20 -17.01 5.08 -17.80
C GLY A 20 -16.60 5.71 -16.47
N MET A 21 -17.49 5.64 -15.47
CA MET A 21 -17.20 6.04 -14.09
C MET A 21 -15.84 5.46 -13.67
N ARG A 22 -14.80 6.29 -13.66
CA ARG A 22 -13.58 5.99 -12.93
C ARG A 22 -13.96 6.13 -11.47
N GLY A 23 -14.27 5.01 -10.82
CA GLY A 23 -14.44 4.97 -9.37
C GLY A 23 -13.21 5.62 -8.72
N VAL A 24 -13.45 6.44 -7.71
CA VAL A 24 -12.37 6.95 -6.86
C VAL A 24 -11.76 5.75 -6.16
N ALA A 25 -10.56 5.35 -6.58
CA ALA A 25 -9.80 4.34 -5.87
C ALA A 25 -9.36 4.95 -4.54
N VAL A 26 -10.10 4.67 -3.47
CA VAL A 26 -9.65 4.94 -2.11
C VAL A 26 -8.55 3.93 -1.83
N THR A 27 -7.29 4.35 -1.92
CA THR A 27 -6.19 3.50 -1.48
C THR A 27 -6.21 3.50 0.05
N GLU A 28 -6.49 2.34 0.65
CA GLU A 28 -6.34 2.19 2.09
C GLU A 28 -4.85 2.34 2.46
N GLU A 29 -4.57 3.10 3.52
CA GLU A 29 -3.21 3.26 4.00
C GLU A 29 -2.71 1.93 4.58
N ARG A 30 -1.67 1.35 3.99
CA ARG A 30 -1.08 0.09 4.44
C ARG A 30 -0.08 0.40 5.54
N ILE A 31 -0.36 -0.04 6.77
CA ILE A 31 0.50 0.22 7.94
C ILE A 31 1.10 -1.09 8.44
N ALA A 32 2.36 -1.07 8.87
CA ALA A 32 3.00 -2.22 9.50
C ALA A 32 3.88 -1.80 10.70
N LEU A 33 3.89 -2.66 11.72
CA LEU A 33 4.84 -2.62 12.83
C LEU A 33 5.71 -3.87 12.75
N VAL A 34 7.03 -3.69 12.66
CA VAL A 34 8.00 -4.78 12.63
C VAL A 34 8.88 -4.67 13.88
N ILE A 35 8.99 -5.76 14.64
CA ILE A 35 9.77 -5.82 15.87
C ILE A 35 10.79 -6.95 15.77
N GLY A 36 12.07 -6.62 15.88
CA GLY A 36 13.17 -7.59 15.95
C GLY A 36 13.80 -7.63 17.33
N ASN A 37 13.52 -8.67 18.12
CA ASN A 37 14.10 -8.85 19.44
C ASN A 37 15.15 -9.96 19.42
N ALA A 38 16.40 -9.59 19.69
CA ALA A 38 17.57 -10.47 19.73
C ALA A 38 18.25 -10.46 21.12
N ALA A 39 18.24 -9.32 21.81
CA ALA A 39 18.94 -9.09 23.07
C ALA A 39 18.17 -9.60 24.30
N TYR A 40 17.71 -10.84 24.27
CA TYR A 40 17.15 -11.49 25.46
C TYR A 40 18.24 -11.71 26.51
N ARG A 41 17.88 -11.51 27.79
CA ARG A 41 18.84 -11.70 28.90
C ARG A 41 19.33 -13.14 28.98
N ASN A 42 18.46 -14.10 28.70
CA ASN A 42 18.77 -15.51 28.63
C ASN A 42 18.67 -15.91 27.16
N ASP A 43 19.70 -16.59 26.65
CA ASP A 43 19.79 -17.09 25.27
C ASP A 43 19.51 -16.00 24.21
N PRO A 44 20.45 -15.05 24.01
CA PRO A 44 20.38 -14.08 22.93
C PRO A 44 20.25 -14.78 21.57
N LEU A 45 19.50 -14.17 20.66
CA LEU A 45 19.27 -14.71 19.33
C LEU A 45 20.14 -13.98 18.30
N ASP A 46 20.69 -14.71 17.34
CA ASP A 46 21.71 -14.17 16.45
C ASP A 46 21.17 -13.19 15.39
N ASN A 47 19.94 -13.40 14.92
CA ASN A 47 19.47 -12.80 13.66
C ASN A 47 18.16 -11.97 13.67
N PRO A 48 17.30 -11.94 14.71
CA PRO A 48 16.00 -11.25 14.63
C PRO A 48 16.07 -9.77 14.23
N VAL A 49 17.13 -9.06 14.61
CA VAL A 49 17.33 -7.64 14.22
C VAL A 49 17.57 -7.50 12.71
N ASN A 50 18.41 -8.36 12.14
CA ASN A 50 18.69 -8.33 10.70
C ASN A 50 17.45 -8.71 9.90
N ASP A 51 16.71 -9.73 10.35
CA ASP A 51 15.46 -10.17 9.71
C ASP A 51 14.39 -9.08 9.76
N ALA A 52 14.22 -8.43 10.92
CA ALA A 52 13.28 -7.32 11.07
C ALA A 52 13.61 -6.16 10.11
N ARG A 53 14.89 -5.81 9.93
CA ARG A 53 15.32 -4.79 8.97
C ARG A 53 15.00 -5.20 7.52
N LEU A 54 15.26 -6.46 7.16
CA LEU A 54 14.98 -6.98 5.82
C LEU A 54 13.47 -6.96 5.51
N ILE A 55 12.65 -7.39 6.47
CA ILE A 55 11.19 -7.40 6.36
C ILE A 55 10.66 -5.96 6.27
N ALA A 56 11.13 -5.06 7.14
CA ALA A 56 10.71 -3.66 7.13
C ALA A 56 11.00 -3.00 5.77
N LYS A 57 12.20 -3.21 5.22
CA LYS A 57 12.56 -2.72 3.88
C LYS A 57 11.65 -3.28 2.78
N SER A 58 11.36 -4.58 2.84
CA SER A 58 10.50 -5.25 1.85
C SER A 58 9.05 -4.73 1.90
N LEU A 59 8.54 -4.47 3.10
CA LEU A 59 7.21 -3.89 3.31
C LEU A 59 7.16 -2.42 2.87
N GLN A 60 8.18 -1.63 3.16
CA GLN A 60 8.30 -0.25 2.65
C GLN A 60 8.29 -0.21 1.12
N GLN A 61 9.06 -1.09 0.47
CA GLN A 61 9.07 -1.23 -0.99
C GLN A 61 7.71 -1.69 -1.55
N SER A 62 6.96 -2.44 -0.77
CA SER A 62 5.59 -2.85 -1.11
C SER A 62 4.55 -1.74 -0.86
N GLY A 63 4.97 -0.58 -0.35
CA GLY A 63 4.14 0.59 -0.10
C GLY A 63 3.37 0.54 1.23
N PHE A 64 3.98 -0.02 2.27
CA PHE A 64 3.54 0.13 3.66
C PHE A 64 4.24 1.32 4.33
N ALA A 65 3.52 2.02 5.20
CA ALA A 65 4.08 2.87 6.24
C ALA A 65 4.56 1.96 7.38
N VAL A 66 5.88 1.83 7.55
CA VAL A 66 6.47 0.87 8.49
C VAL A 66 7.09 1.56 9.69
N THR A 67 6.68 1.15 10.89
CA THR A 67 7.38 1.41 12.15
C THR A 67 8.26 0.20 12.47
N LEU A 68 9.58 0.37 12.48
CA LEU A 68 10.53 -0.66 12.89
C LEU A 68 11.00 -0.40 14.32
N ARG A 69 10.99 -1.43 15.16
CA ARG A 69 11.55 -1.41 16.52
C ARG A 69 12.48 -2.61 16.73
N GLU A 70 13.48 -2.45 17.57
CA GLU A 70 14.48 -3.48 17.84
C GLU A 70 14.70 -3.58 19.34
N ASN A 71 14.79 -4.81 19.85
CA ASN A 71 15.09 -5.12 21.26
C ASN A 71 14.26 -4.33 22.26
N LEU A 72 12.93 -4.37 22.09
CA LEU A 72 12.01 -3.71 23.01
C LEU A 72 11.94 -4.44 24.35
N ASP A 73 11.87 -3.67 25.42
CA ASP A 73 11.38 -4.17 26.70
C ASP A 73 9.84 -4.30 26.68
N ARG A 74 9.28 -4.89 27.74
CA ARG A 74 7.84 -5.11 27.87
C ARG A 74 7.04 -3.80 27.89
N THR A 75 7.59 -2.75 28.50
CA THR A 75 6.90 -1.46 28.65
C THR A 75 6.79 -0.75 27.31
N ALA A 76 7.83 -0.84 26.47
CA ALA A 76 7.85 -0.21 25.16
C ALA A 76 7.02 -0.95 24.09
N LEU A 77 6.50 -2.15 24.41
CA LEU A 77 5.68 -2.98 23.53
C LEU A 77 4.16 -2.86 23.80
N LEU A 78 3.76 -2.43 25.01
CA LEU A 78 2.37 -2.26 25.44
C LEU A 78 1.94 -0.79 25.37
#